data_AF-A0A522W1I0-F1
#
_entry.id   AF-A0A522W1I0-F1
#
_cell.length_a   1.000
_cell.length_b   1.000
_cell.length_c   1.000
_cell.angle_alpha   90.00
_cell.angle_beta   90.00
_cell.angle_gamma   90.00
#
_symmetry.space_group_name_H-M   'P 1'
#
loop_
_entity.id
_entity.type
_entity.pdbx_description
1 polymer ?
#
loop_
_entity_poly.entity_id
_entity_poly.type
_entity_poly.pdbx_seq_one_letter_code
_entity_poly.pdbx_strand_id
1 'polypeptide(L)' 'FKAVMAGVGLAALPEYISQEANHLVEVLPELEGPPIEAYFVYPEELKNSKRIAVFRDFLLRKIAEMGKG' A
#
# COMPACT_ATOMS: atom_id res chain seq x y z
N PHE A 1 0.56 -8.90 -10.93
CA PHE A 1 -0.33 -8.10 -11.79
C PHE A 1 -0.16 -8.37 -13.30
N LYS A 2 1.06 -8.60 -13.85
CA LYS A 2 1.27 -8.83 -15.31
C LYS A 2 0.34 -9.85 -15.98
N ALA A 3 -0.02 -10.97 -15.32
CA ALA A 3 -0.95 -11.96 -15.88
C ALA A 3 -2.39 -11.45 -16.01
N VAL A 4 -2.87 -10.67 -15.03
CA VAL A 4 -4.20 -10.04 -15.06
C VAL A 4 -4.25 -8.94 -16.12
N MET A 5 -3.18 -8.14 -16.23
CA MET A 5 -3.02 -7.12 -17.27
C MET A 5 -3.03 -7.73 -18.69
N ALA A 6 -2.54 -8.96 -18.84
CA ALA A 6 -2.57 -9.70 -20.09
C ALA A 6 -3.94 -10.37 -20.37
N GLY A 7 -4.95 -10.14 -19.54
CA GLY A 7 -6.32 -10.66 -19.72
C GLY A 7 -6.48 -12.15 -19.35
N VAL A 8 -5.55 -12.73 -18.59
CA VAL A 8 -5.53 -14.18 -18.32
C VAL A 8 -6.45 -14.58 -17.16
N GLY A 9 -7.00 -13.63 -16.39
CA GLY A 9 -7.97 -13.93 -15.33
C GLY A 9 -8.13 -12.81 -14.29
N LEU A 10 -8.83 -13.12 -13.18
CA LEU A 10 -9.05 -12.23 -12.04
C LEU A 10 -7.96 -12.41 -10.96
N ALA A 11 -7.62 -11.36 -10.22
CA ALA A 11 -6.81 -11.47 -9.01
C ALA A 11 -7.22 -10.42 -7.97
N ALA A 12 -7.07 -10.77 -6.69
CA ALA A 12 -7.07 -9.78 -5.61
C ALA A 12 -5.75 -8.99 -5.67
N LEU A 13 -5.86 -7.68 -5.90
CA LEU A 13 -4.73 -6.77 -5.93
C LEU A 13 -4.90 -5.73 -4.81
N PRO A 14 -3.82 -5.37 -4.11
CA PRO A 14 -3.86 -4.23 -3.21
C PRO A 14 -4.24 -2.94 -3.94
N GLU A 15 -4.99 -2.06 -3.26
CA GLU A 15 -5.47 -0.77 -3.77
C GLU A 15 -4.37 0.03 -4.51
N TYR A 16 -3.16 0.08 -3.94
CA TYR A 16 -2.05 0.85 -4.48
C TYR A 16 -1.54 0.34 -5.84
N ILE A 17 -1.79 -0.92 -6.19
CA ILE A 17 -1.43 -1.48 -7.50
C ILE A 17 -2.50 -1.14 -8.55
N SER A 18 -3.76 -1.04 -8.13
CA SER A 18 -4.87 -0.71 -9.04
C SER A 18 -4.74 0.70 -9.62
N GLN A 19 -4.20 1.66 -8.84
CA GLN A 19 -3.99 3.05 -9.27
C GLN A 19 -3.00 3.17 -10.44
N GLU A 20 -2.07 2.23 -10.59
CA GLU A 20 -1.12 2.21 -11.71
C GLU A 20 -1.67 1.48 -12.94
N ALA A 21 -2.81 0.80 -12.80
CA ALA A 21 -3.34 -0.14 -13.78
C ALA A 21 -4.57 0.42 -14.50
N ASN A 22 -4.34 1.31 -15.47
CA ASN A 22 -5.39 2.00 -16.25
C ASN A 22 -6.40 1.10 -17.00
N HIS A 23 -6.22 -0.22 -17.04
CA HIS A 23 -7.07 -1.16 -17.78
C HIS A 23 -7.58 -2.34 -16.94
N LEU A 24 -7.55 -2.21 -15.61
CA LEU A 24 -8.20 -3.14 -14.71
C LEU A 24 -9.57 -2.60 -14.29
N VAL A 25 -10.54 -3.50 -14.19
CA VAL A 25 -11.89 -3.19 -13.71
C VAL A 25 -12.11 -3.96 -12.42
N GLU A 26 -12.57 -3.28 -11.39
CA GLU A 26 -13.01 -3.89 -10.14
C GLU A 26 -14.34 -4.60 -10.36
N VAL A 27 -14.42 -5.89 -9.99
CA VAL A 27 -15.56 -6.76 -10.32
C VAL A 27 -16.38 -7.21 -9.10
N LEU A 28 -15.98 -6.84 -7.88
CA LEU A 28 -16.64 -7.18 -6.61
C LEU A 28 -16.47 -6.06 -5.57
N PRO A 29 -16.99 -4.84 -5.83
CA PRO A 29 -16.76 -3.67 -4.96
C PRO A 29 -17.39 -3.80 -3.56
N GLU A 30 -18.35 -4.71 -3.38
CA GLU A 30 -18.99 -4.99 -2.09
C GLU A 30 -18.16 -5.89 -1.16
N LEU A 31 -17.07 -6.49 -1.66
CA LEU A 31 -16.25 -7.42 -0.90
C LEU A 31 -14.96 -6.72 -0.44
N GLU A 32 -14.89 -6.39 0.85
CA GLU A 32 -13.65 -5.90 1.45
C GLU A 32 -12.64 -7.04 1.60
N GLY A 33 -11.43 -6.81 1.08
CA GLY A 33 -10.29 -7.70 1.29
C GLY A 33 -9.82 -7.70 2.75
N PRO A 34 -9.02 -8.69 3.17
CA PRO A 34 -8.43 -8.68 4.49
C PRO A 34 -7.55 -7.43 4.67
N PRO A 35 -7.51 -6.83 5.88
CA PRO A 35 -6.66 -5.68 6.14
C PRO A 35 -5.19 -6.05 5.91
N ILE A 36 -4.46 -5.17 5.23
CA ILE A 36 -3.02 -5.33 5.01
C ILE A 36 -2.28 -4.58 6.12
N GLU A 37 -1.55 -5.31 6.95
CA GLU A 37 -0.69 -4.72 7.97
C GLU A 37 0.64 -4.26 7.36
N ALA A 38 1.02 -3.01 7.61
CA ALA A 38 2.28 -2.43 7.16
C ALA A 38 3.20 -2.12 8.35
N TYR A 39 4.48 -2.48 8.24
CA TYR A 39 5.47 -2.31 9.31
C TYR A 39 6.66 -1.48 8.84
N PHE A 40 7.07 -0.51 9.66
CA PHE A 40 8.30 0.25 9.47
C PHE A 40 9.40 -0.33 10.38
N VAL A 41 10.27 -1.17 9.82
CA VAL A 41 11.28 -1.93 10.56
C VAL A 41 12.67 -1.33 10.38
N TYR A 42 13.42 -1.21 11.48
CA TYR A 42 14.80 -0.74 11.51
C TYR A 42 15.58 -1.40 12.67
N PRO A 43 16.92 -1.49 12.62
CA PRO A 43 17.73 -1.99 13.72
C PRO A 43 17.55 -1.18 15.01
N GLU A 44 17.47 -1.85 16.16
CA GLU A 44 17.22 -1.24 17.48
C GLU A 44 18.23 -0.14 17.83
N GLU A 45 19.49 -0.26 17.36
CA GLU A 45 20.56 0.72 17.56
C GLU A 45 20.20 2.10 16.96
N LEU A 46 19.32 2.12 15.95
CA LEU A 46 18.90 3.34 15.28
C LEU A 46 17.67 3.99 15.92
N LYS A 47 17.11 3.47 17.02
CA LYS A 47 15.91 4.05 17.65
C LYS A 47 16.06 5.51 18.07
N ASN A 48 17.29 5.91 18.43
CA ASN A 48 17.62 7.28 18.83
C ASN A 48 18.15 8.14 17.66
N SER A 49 18.16 7.59 16.45
CA SER A 49 18.60 8.32 15.26
C SER A 49 17.59 9.39 14.89
N LYS A 50 18.03 10.65 14.87
CA LYS A 50 17.21 11.78 14.36
C LYS A 50 16.71 11.53 12.94
N ARG A 51 17.51 10.86 12.10
CA ARG A 51 17.14 10.52 10.72
C ARG A 51 15.95 9.55 10.68
N ILE A 52 15.97 8.50 11.51
CA ILE A 52 14.88 7.53 11.59
C ILE A 52 13.61 8.19 12.13
N ALA A 53 13.73 9.01 13.18
CA ALA A 53 12.58 9.73 13.75
C ALA A 53 11.91 10.65 12.70
N VAL A 54 12.68 11.49 12.00
CA VAL A 54 12.14 12.39 10.97
C VAL A 54 11.51 11.61 9.82
N PHE A 55 12.11 10.50 9.39
CA PHE A 55 11.56 9.69 8.31
C PHE A 55 10.26 8.97 8.72
N ARG A 56 10.20 8.42 9.93
CA ARG A 56 8.97 7.84 10.50
C ARG A 56 7.85 8.87 10.52
N ASP A 57 8.13 10.06 11.04
CA ASP A 57 7.13 11.12 11.14
C ASP A 57 6.65 11.59 9.75
N PHE A 58 7.53 11.60 8.75
CA PHE A 58 7.18 11.84 7.35
C PHE A 58 6.24 10.74 6.80
N LEU A 59 6.55 9.46 7.03
CA LEU A 59 5.71 8.34 6.59
C LEU A 59 4.30 8.42 7.20
N LEU A 60 4.21 8.68 8.50
CA LEU A 60 2.93 8.81 9.21
C LEU A 60 2.07 9.95 8.64
N ARG A 61 2.69 11.10 8.31
CA ARG A 61 2.00 12.22 7.65
C ARG A 61 1.48 11.82 6.27
N LYS A 62 2.29 11.15 5.46
CA LYS A 62 1.88 10.71 4.11
C LYS A 62 0.76 9.69 4.14
N ILE A 63 0.80 8.73 5.07
CA ILE A 63 -0.28 7.75 5.25
C ILE A 63 -1.59 8.46 5.64
N ALA A 64 -1.52 9.44 6.56
CA ALA A 64 -2.68 10.23 6.96
C ALA A 64 -3.23 11.13 5.85
N GLU A 65 -2.41 11.52 4.86
CA GLU A 65 -2.86 12.21 3.65
C GLU A 65 -3.55 11.23 2.67
N MET A 66 -3.03 10.01 2.51
CA MET A 66 -3.59 9.00 1.62
C MET A 66 -4.91 8.40 2.13
N GLY A 67 -5.08 8.22 3.44
CA GLY A 67 -6.31 7.71 4.05
C GLY A 67 -7.46 8.72 4.16
N LYS A 68 -7.35 9.90 3.52
CA LYS A 68 -8.38 10.95 3.48
C LYS A 68 -9.17 10.99 2.16
N GLY A 69 -9.13 9.92 1.38
CA GLY A 69 -9.95 9.73 0.17
C GLY A 69 -11.12 8.81 0.46
#